data_AF-A0A4Y2GB35-F1
#
_entry.id   AF-A0A4Y2GB35-F1
#
_cell.length_a   1.000
_cell.length_b   1.000
_cell.length_c   1.000
_cell.angle_alpha   90.00
_cell.angle_beta   90.00
_cell.angle_gamma   90.00
#
_symmetry.space_group_name_H-M   'P 1'
#
loop_
_entity.id
_entity.type
_entity.pdbx_description
1 polymer ?
#
loop_
_entity_poly.entity_id
_entity_poly.type
_entity_poly.pdbx_seq_one_letter_code
_entity_poly.pdbx_strand_id
1 'polypeptide(L)'
;MWKGRTPDVLYSTTPFKYKFSRMILFIHAFSGYDTTSALFGHGKTKLCCLLEKNRHLEEKIQVFFNSEATIDQVAKAGETLLIHLYGGNPRTSACDLNHLRYTLFTQSATKARSTLARLPPTVHAVRFHALRSYLQIQKWLGHEKNPHE
;
A
#
# COMPACT_ATOMS: atom_id res chain seq x y z
N MET A 1 11.04 -7.13 37.34
CA MET A 1 9.87 -7.87 36.84
C MET A 1 8.74 -6.88 36.61
N TRP A 2 8.50 -6.45 35.37
CA TRP A 2 7.46 -5.44 35.07
C TRP A 2 6.10 -6.12 34.93
N LYS A 3 5.23 -5.97 35.93
CA LYS A 3 3.81 -6.35 35.84
C LYS A 3 3.03 -5.15 35.29
N GLY A 4 2.90 -5.06 33.96
CA GLY A 4 2.02 -4.10 33.32
C GLY A 4 0.58 -4.61 33.35
N ARG A 5 -0.28 -4.01 34.18
CA ARG A 5 -1.74 -4.16 34.06
C ARG A 5 -2.23 -3.15 33.02
N THR A 6 -2.25 -3.55 31.74
CA THR A 6 -3.03 -2.82 30.73
C THR A 6 -4.49 -3.27 30.83
N PRO A 7 -5.47 -2.36 30.89
CA PRO A 7 -6.88 -2.73 30.88
C PRO A 7 -7.22 -3.46 29.58
N ASP A 8 -8.07 -4.49 29.68
CA ASP A 8 -8.57 -5.20 28.51
C ASP A 8 -9.39 -4.25 27.65
N VAL A 9 -8.90 -3.95 26.45
CA VAL A 9 -9.61 -3.14 25.48
C VAL A 9 -10.34 -4.08 24.53
N LEU A 10 -11.68 -4.08 24.60
CA LEU A 10 -12.53 -4.75 23.63
C LEU A 10 -12.63 -3.90 22.36
N TYR A 11 -12.11 -4.43 21.26
CA TYR A 11 -12.23 -3.81 19.94
C TYR A 11 -13.42 -4.40 19.19
N SER A 12 -14.38 -3.55 18.81
CA SER A 12 -15.47 -3.92 17.92
C SER A 12 -15.16 -3.53 16.48
N THR A 13 -15.42 -4.43 15.54
CA THR A 13 -15.34 -4.13 14.11
C THR A 13 -16.56 -3.35 13.59
N THR A 14 -17.59 -3.10 14.41
CA THR A 14 -18.84 -2.47 13.97
C THR A 14 -18.69 -1.09 13.31
N PRO A 15 -17.83 -0.15 13.76
CA PRO A 15 -17.66 1.14 13.09
C PRO A 15 -16.88 1.02 11.77
N PHE A 16 -16.01 0.01 11.66
CA PHE A 16 -15.17 -0.25 10.48
C PHE A 16 -15.90 -1.09 9.41
N LYS A 17 -16.96 -1.80 9.81
CA LYS A 17 -17.55 -2.95 9.12
C LYS A 17 -18.15 -2.70 7.73
N TYR A 18 -18.51 -1.46 7.37
CA TYR A 18 -19.28 -1.25 6.14
C TYR A 18 -18.47 -0.73 4.96
N LYS A 19 -17.49 0.15 5.18
CA LYS A 19 -16.86 0.87 4.06
C LYS A 19 -15.62 0.18 3.49
N PHE A 20 -14.79 -0.42 4.35
CA PHE A 20 -13.51 -1.02 3.96
C PHE A 20 -13.43 -2.52 4.21
N SER A 21 -14.53 -3.16 4.62
CA SER A 21 -14.55 -4.60 4.95
C SER A 21 -14.07 -5.47 3.80
N ARG A 22 -14.42 -5.12 2.56
CA ARG A 22 -13.94 -5.85 1.36
C ARG A 22 -12.46 -5.61 1.03
N MET A 23 -11.86 -4.56 1.58
CA MET A 23 -10.49 -4.12 1.26
C MET A 23 -9.54 -4.28 2.46
N ILE A 24 -10.01 -4.83 3.58
CA ILE A 24 -9.26 -4.86 4.83
C ILE A 24 -7.96 -5.65 4.71
N LEU A 25 -8.00 -6.79 4.02
CA LEU A 25 -6.81 -7.61 3.74
C LEU A 25 -5.78 -6.79 2.95
N PHE A 26 -6.23 -6.08 1.91
CA PHE A 26 -5.37 -5.22 1.14
C PHE A 26 -4.78 -4.08 1.98
N ILE A 27 -5.60 -3.34 2.73
CA ILE A 27 -5.14 -2.23 3.56
C ILE A 27 -4.13 -2.73 4.59
N HIS A 28 -4.37 -3.90 5.19
CA HIS A 28 -3.49 -4.49 6.18
C HIS A 28 -2.14 -4.90 5.59
N ALA A 29 -2.13 -5.69 4.52
CA ALA A 29 -0.90 -6.13 3.85
C ALA A 29 -0.13 -4.97 3.20
N PHE A 30 -0.81 -4.08 2.47
CA PHE A 30 -0.13 -3.09 1.64
C PHE A 30 0.42 -1.90 2.43
N SER A 31 -0.20 -1.53 3.56
CA SER A 31 0.29 -0.45 4.43
C SER A 31 1.37 -0.90 5.43
N GLY A 32 1.69 -2.20 5.44
CA GLY A 32 2.65 -2.82 6.35
C GLY A 32 1.98 -3.75 7.37
N TYR A 33 2.45 -4.99 7.35
CA TYR A 33 2.19 -6.09 8.30
C TYR A 33 3.56 -6.71 8.65
N ASP A 34 3.63 -7.66 9.58
CA ASP A 34 4.91 -8.23 10.03
C ASP A 34 5.75 -8.80 8.87
N THR A 35 5.12 -9.23 7.78
CA THR A 35 5.78 -9.78 6.58
C THR A 35 5.92 -8.79 5.41
N THR A 36 5.28 -7.62 5.47
CA THR A 36 5.31 -6.61 4.40
C THR A 36 5.83 -5.27 4.91
N SER A 37 6.76 -4.67 4.16
CA SER A 37 7.42 -3.43 4.61
C SER A 37 6.42 -2.29 4.75
N ALA A 38 6.49 -1.52 5.83
CA ALA A 38 5.71 -0.30 5.97
C ALA A 38 6.35 0.85 5.17
N LEU A 39 5.50 1.71 4.58
CA LEU A 39 5.95 2.93 3.91
C LEU A 39 6.05 4.07 4.91
N PHE A 40 7.23 4.68 5.01
CA PHE A 40 7.50 5.72 5.99
C PHE A 40 6.53 6.92 5.84
N GLY A 41 5.75 7.22 6.88
CA GLY A 41 4.76 8.30 6.85
C GLY A 41 3.48 8.00 6.05
N HIS A 42 3.26 6.74 5.67
CA HIS A 42 2.09 6.28 4.92
C HIS A 42 1.42 5.05 5.56
N GLY A 43 0.92 5.24 6.78
CA GLY A 43 0.20 4.20 7.52
C GLY A 43 -1.26 3.96 7.06
N LYS A 44 -1.93 3.03 7.74
CA LYS A 44 -3.31 2.56 7.46
C LYS A 44 -4.32 3.69 7.28
N THR A 45 -4.34 4.67 8.19
CA THR A 45 -5.26 5.81 8.14
C THR A 45 -5.10 6.63 6.85
N LYS A 46 -3.85 6.88 6.42
CA LYS A 46 -3.59 7.67 5.21
C LYS A 46 -4.02 6.91 3.96
N LEU A 47 -3.80 5.60 3.93
CA LEU A 47 -4.29 4.74 2.85
C LEU A 47 -5.82 4.73 2.82
N CYS A 48 -6.51 4.58 3.95
CA CYS A 48 -7.98 4.67 4.01
C CYS A 48 -8.47 6.01 3.44
N CYS A 49 -7.94 7.15 3.93
CA CYS A 49 -8.34 8.47 3.43
C CYS A 49 -8.10 8.65 1.92
N LEU A 50 -7.03 8.05 1.37
CA LEU A 50 -6.77 8.07 -0.07
C LEU A 50 -7.88 7.36 -0.84
N LEU A 51 -8.28 6.18 -0.37
CA LEU A 51 -9.31 5.36 -0.99
C LEU A 51 -10.70 6.00 -0.91
N GLU A 52 -11.00 6.73 0.17
CA GLU A 52 -12.26 7.49 0.26
C GLU A 52 -12.38 8.57 -0.81
N LYS A 53 -11.26 9.23 -1.12
CA LYS A 53 -11.21 10.33 -2.09
C LYS A 53 -11.13 9.86 -3.54
N ASN A 54 -10.68 8.62 -3.77
CA ASN A 54 -10.35 8.11 -5.10
C ASN A 54 -11.00 6.74 -5.34
N ARG A 55 -12.33 6.71 -5.54
CA ARG A 55 -13.09 5.46 -5.74
C ARG A 55 -12.58 4.59 -6.89
N HIS A 56 -12.01 5.20 -7.94
CA HIS A 56 -11.43 4.47 -9.07
C HIS A 56 -10.21 3.61 -8.70
N LEU A 57 -9.59 3.83 -7.52
CA LEU A 57 -8.50 2.99 -7.04
C LEU A 57 -8.98 1.62 -6.58
N GLU A 58 -10.27 1.45 -6.32
CA GLU A 58 -10.85 0.16 -5.93
C GLU A 58 -10.62 -0.90 -7.01
N GLU A 59 -10.73 -0.55 -8.29
CA GLU A 59 -10.43 -1.43 -9.42
C GLU A 59 -8.97 -1.93 -9.40
N LYS A 60 -8.02 -1.08 -9.00
CA LYS A 60 -6.61 -1.48 -8.87
C LYS A 60 -6.41 -2.41 -7.69
N ILE A 61 -7.21 -2.28 -6.64
CA ILE A 61 -7.16 -3.14 -5.47
C ILE A 61 -7.75 -4.52 -5.78
N GLN A 62 -8.78 -4.62 -6.63
CA GLN A 62 -9.33 -5.91 -7.05
C GLN A 62 -8.31 -6.82 -7.73
N VAL A 63 -7.28 -6.26 -8.38
CA VAL A 63 -6.16 -7.04 -8.91
C VAL A 63 -5.48 -7.89 -7.83
N PHE A 64 -5.40 -7.39 -6.60
CA PHE A 64 -4.77 -8.11 -5.50
C PHE A 64 -5.60 -9.29 -4.97
N PHE A 65 -6.91 -9.29 -5.25
CA PHE A 65 -7.83 -10.36 -4.87
C PHE A 65 -7.99 -11.42 -5.97
N ASN A 66 -7.54 -11.15 -7.19
CA ASN A 66 -7.61 -12.09 -8.31
C ASN A 66 -6.45 -13.11 -8.26
N SER A 67 -6.77 -14.40 -8.10
CA SER A 67 -5.79 -15.51 -8.09
C SER A 67 -5.03 -15.67 -9.41
N GLU A 68 -5.67 -15.25 -10.51
CA GLU A 68 -5.14 -15.31 -11.87
C GLU A 68 -4.42 -14.02 -12.30
N ALA A 69 -4.26 -13.05 -11.39
CA ALA A 69 -3.54 -11.83 -11.69
C ALA A 69 -2.08 -12.13 -12.05
N THR A 70 -1.62 -11.57 -13.17
CA THR A 70 -0.21 -11.69 -13.57
C THR A 70 0.68 -10.81 -12.71
N ILE A 71 1.97 -11.16 -12.64
CA ILE A 71 2.99 -10.38 -11.93
C ILE A 71 2.98 -8.91 -12.39
N ASP A 72 2.82 -8.66 -13.69
CA ASP A 72 2.83 -7.31 -14.24
C ASP A 72 1.54 -6.54 -13.94
N GLN A 73 0.38 -7.20 -13.91
CA GLN A 73 -0.87 -6.58 -13.46
C GLN A 73 -0.77 -6.12 -12.00
N VAL A 74 -0.27 -6.99 -11.11
CA VAL A 74 -0.05 -6.67 -9.69
C VAL A 74 0.96 -5.53 -9.53
N ALA A 75 2.09 -5.61 -10.25
CA ALA A 75 3.11 -4.57 -10.21
C ALA A 75 2.56 -3.22 -10.66
N LYS A 76 1.78 -3.20 -11.77
CA LYS A 76 1.21 -1.96 -12.31
C LYS A 76 0.12 -1.37 -11.41
N ALA A 77 -0.70 -2.22 -10.80
CA ALA A 77 -1.69 -1.81 -9.81
C ALA A 77 -1.00 -1.19 -8.58
N GLY A 78 0.03 -1.85 -8.04
CA GLY A 78 0.82 -1.37 -6.92
C GLY A 78 1.53 -0.03 -7.21
N GLU A 79 2.13 0.12 -8.38
CA GLU A 79 2.71 1.38 -8.84
C GLU A 79 1.67 2.51 -8.89
N THR A 80 0.51 2.24 -9.52
CA THR A 80 -0.58 3.21 -9.63
C THR A 80 -1.07 3.67 -8.25
N LEU A 81 -1.22 2.74 -7.31
CA LEU A 81 -1.65 3.02 -5.94
C LEU A 81 -0.61 3.88 -5.20
N LEU A 82 0.69 3.60 -5.38
CA LEU A 82 1.74 4.41 -4.76
C LEU A 82 1.89 5.79 -5.37
N ILE A 83 1.75 5.94 -6.69
CA ILE A 83 1.74 7.28 -7.31
C ILE A 83 0.67 8.16 -6.64
N HIS A 84 -0.55 7.66 -6.48
CA HIS A 84 -1.62 8.41 -5.79
C HIS A 84 -1.32 8.63 -4.31
N LEU A 85 -0.74 7.64 -3.62
CA LEU A 85 -0.41 7.73 -2.20
C LEU A 85 0.65 8.81 -1.91
N TYR A 86 1.56 9.04 -2.85
CA TYR A 86 2.57 10.12 -2.81
C TYR A 86 2.11 11.42 -3.47
N GLY A 87 0.82 11.54 -3.83
CA GLY A 87 0.22 12.77 -4.35
C GLY A 87 0.39 13.01 -5.85
N GLY A 88 0.91 12.03 -6.60
CA GLY A 88 0.94 12.07 -8.06
C GLY A 88 -0.42 11.75 -8.68
N ASN A 89 -0.61 12.16 -9.94
CA ASN A 89 -1.80 11.85 -10.73
C ASN A 89 -1.38 11.19 -12.06
N PRO A 90 -1.64 9.88 -12.26
CA PRO A 90 -1.26 9.19 -13.48
C PRO A 90 -2.17 9.50 -14.68
N ARG A 91 -3.30 10.22 -14.48
CA ARG A 91 -4.20 10.64 -15.58
C ARG A 91 -3.71 11.88 -16.32
N THR A 92 -2.84 12.65 -15.72
CA THR A 92 -2.12 13.76 -16.35
C THR A 92 -0.77 13.22 -16.82
N SER A 93 -0.68 12.89 -18.12
CA SER A 93 0.50 12.46 -18.90
C SER A 93 1.79 12.11 -18.15
N ALA A 94 2.28 10.88 -18.33
CA ALA A 94 3.66 10.42 -18.09
C ALA A 94 4.27 10.64 -16.70
N CYS A 95 3.46 10.82 -15.65
CA CYS A 95 3.97 10.79 -14.28
C CYS A 95 4.20 9.33 -13.84
N ASP A 96 5.25 8.70 -14.39
CA ASP A 96 5.75 7.44 -13.85
C ASP A 96 6.34 7.67 -12.44
N LEU A 97 6.53 6.58 -11.69
CA LEU A 97 6.98 6.68 -10.31
C LEU A 97 8.39 7.30 -10.19
N ASN A 98 9.26 7.09 -11.18
CA ASN A 98 10.62 7.63 -11.16
C ASN A 98 10.60 9.15 -11.36
N HIS A 99 9.76 9.64 -12.26
CA HIS A 99 9.53 11.06 -12.48
C HIS A 99 8.93 11.72 -11.23
N LEU A 100 7.95 11.08 -10.59
CA LEU A 100 7.39 11.56 -9.31
C LEU A 100 8.47 11.61 -8.22
N ARG A 101 9.28 10.55 -8.09
CA ARG A 101 10.37 10.49 -7.11
C ARG A 101 11.40 11.58 -7.34
N TYR A 102 11.81 11.82 -8.59
CA TYR A 102 12.73 12.89 -8.95
C TYR A 102 12.15 14.28 -8.61
N THR A 103 10.90 14.53 -8.99
CA THR A 103 10.21 15.79 -8.69
C THR A 103 10.12 16.04 -7.18
N LEU A 104 9.78 15.02 -6.39
CA LEU A 104 9.74 15.16 -4.92
C LEU A 104 11.13 15.33 -4.31
N PHE A 105 12.16 14.72 -4.91
CA PHE A 105 13.55 14.90 -4.49
C PHE A 105 14.00 16.35 -4.70
N THR A 106 13.83 16.91 -5.89
CA THR A 106 14.23 18.30 -6.19
C THR A 106 13.49 19.30 -5.29
N GLN A 107 12.19 19.10 -5.07
CA GLN A 107 11.40 19.89 -4.11
C GLN A 107 11.86 19.74 -2.66
N SER A 108 12.40 18.59 -2.28
CA SER A 108 12.91 18.36 -0.92
C SER A 108 14.28 19.00 -0.73
N ALA A 109 15.11 19.06 -1.77
CA ALA A 109 16.45 19.60 -1.74
C ALA A 109 16.49 21.12 -1.54
N THR A 110 15.41 21.83 -1.92
CA THR A 110 15.29 23.29 -1.69
C THR A 110 14.87 23.65 -0.26
N LYS A 111 14.50 22.67 0.57
CA LYS A 111 14.04 22.91 1.94
C LYS A 111 15.21 22.91 2.92
N ALA A 112 15.17 23.83 3.89
CA ALA A 112 16.19 23.93 4.96
C ALA A 112 16.35 22.63 5.78
N ARG A 113 15.31 21.80 5.85
CA ARG A 113 15.38 20.42 6.38
C ARG A 113 14.80 19.46 5.35
N SER A 114 15.67 18.78 4.62
CA SER A 114 15.27 17.70 3.71
C SER A 114 15.01 16.42 4.51
N THR A 115 13.95 15.68 4.17
CA THR A 115 13.65 14.37 4.76
C THR A 115 13.56 13.34 3.65
N LEU A 116 14.70 12.78 3.26
CA LEU A 116 14.82 11.81 2.17
C LEU A 116 13.98 10.55 2.41
N ALA A 117 13.70 10.20 3.67
CA ALA A 117 12.85 9.07 4.04
C ALA A 117 11.39 9.20 3.54
N ARG A 118 10.94 10.41 3.17
CA ARG A 118 9.59 10.65 2.63
C ARG A 118 9.50 10.53 1.11
N LEU A 119 10.60 10.21 0.43
CA LEU A 119 10.57 9.99 -1.01
C LEU A 119 9.83 8.68 -1.34
N PRO A 120 9.09 8.62 -2.46
CA PRO A 120 8.53 7.36 -2.94
C PRO A 120 9.62 6.31 -3.13
N PRO A 121 9.38 5.02 -2.87
CA PRO A 121 10.35 3.97 -3.16
C PRO A 121 10.70 3.91 -4.66
N THR A 122 11.77 3.20 -5.02
CA THR A 122 12.10 2.97 -6.44
C THR A 122 11.07 2.04 -7.09
N VAL A 123 10.95 2.08 -8.42
CA VAL A 123 10.03 1.20 -9.17
C VAL A 123 10.20 -0.29 -8.83
N HIS A 124 11.44 -0.75 -8.65
CA HIS A 124 11.72 -2.13 -8.25
C HIS A 124 11.25 -2.43 -6.82
N ALA A 125 11.50 -1.51 -5.87
CA ALA A 125 11.03 -1.68 -4.49
C ALA A 125 9.49 -1.73 -4.43
N VAL A 126 8.83 -0.91 -5.24
CA VAL A 126 7.36 -0.92 -5.37
C VAL A 126 6.86 -2.22 -5.97
N ARG A 127 7.49 -2.74 -7.03
CA ARG A 127 7.16 -4.03 -7.62
C ARG A 127 7.23 -5.14 -6.57
N PHE A 128 8.33 -5.26 -5.84
CA PHE A 128 8.46 -6.29 -4.80
C PHE A 128 7.51 -6.08 -3.62
N HIS A 129 7.22 -4.84 -3.23
CA HIS A 129 6.24 -4.55 -2.19
C HIS A 129 4.83 -4.98 -2.59
N ALA A 130 4.43 -4.67 -3.84
CA ALA A 130 3.15 -5.09 -4.39
C ALA A 130 3.04 -6.62 -4.46
N LEU A 131 4.07 -7.30 -4.96
CA LEU A 131 4.08 -8.76 -5.06
C LEU A 131 4.03 -9.45 -3.69
N ARG A 132 4.79 -8.97 -2.69
CA ARG A 132 4.70 -9.52 -1.32
C ARG A 132 3.32 -9.30 -0.71
N SER A 133 2.74 -8.12 -0.91
CA SER A 133 1.38 -7.83 -0.44
C SER A 133 0.35 -8.73 -1.11
N TYR A 134 0.48 -8.96 -2.43
CA TYR A 134 -0.35 -9.89 -3.18
C TYR A 134 -0.25 -11.32 -2.64
N LEU A 135 0.95 -11.86 -2.52
CA LEU A 135 1.17 -13.21 -1.99
C LEU A 135 0.56 -13.37 -0.59
N GLN A 136 0.72 -12.36 0.27
CA GLN A 136 0.12 -12.38 1.61
C GLN A 136 -1.42 -12.39 1.57
N ILE A 137 -2.02 -11.62 0.67
CA ILE A 137 -3.48 -11.59 0.49
C ILE A 137 -3.97 -12.92 -0.05
N GLN A 138 -3.31 -13.47 -1.08
CA GLN A 138 -3.67 -14.77 -1.67
C GLN A 138 -3.58 -15.90 -0.65
N LYS A 139 -2.54 -15.88 0.21
CA LYS A 139 -2.42 -16.79 1.34
C LYS A 139 -3.60 -16.69 2.30
N TRP A 140 -4.01 -15.48 2.68
CA TRP A 140 -5.18 -15.29 3.55
C TRP A 140 -6.51 -15.70 2.91
N LEU A 141 -6.58 -15.73 1.57
CA LEU A 141 -7.74 -16.18 0.81
C LEU A 141 -7.73 -17.71 0.56
N GLY A 142 -6.67 -18.42 0.93
CA GLY A 142 -6.54 -19.87 0.69
C GLY A 142 -6.04 -20.24 -0.71
N HIS A 143 -5.50 -19.29 -1.48
CA HIS A 143 -4.91 -19.51 -2.80
C HIS A 143 -3.39 -19.67 -2.72
N GLU A 144 -2.90 -20.52 -1.81
CA GLU A 144 -1.46 -20.78 -1.71
C GLU A 144 -0.95 -21.40 -3.02
N LYS A 145 -0.10 -20.67 -3.74
CA LYS A 145 0.63 -21.22 -4.88
C LYS A 145 1.83 -22.00 -4.36
N ASN A 146 2.03 -23.20 -4.90
CA ASN A 146 3.21 -23.99 -4.56
C ASN A 146 4.47 -23.19 -4.94
N PRO A 147 5.49 -23.09 -4.07
CA PRO A 147 6.74 -22.40 -4.41
C PRO A 147 7.56 -23.10 -5.51
N HIS A 148 7.07 -24.21 -6.06
CA HIS A 148 7.71 -25.06 -7.04
C HIS A 148 6.97 -25.13 -8.39
N GLU A 149 5.87 -24.38 -8.55
CA GLU A 149 5.19 -24.14 -9.82
C GLU A 149 5.49 -22.72 -10.34
#